data_AF-A0A1E7G1Q7-F1
#
_entry.id   AF-A0A1E7G1Q7-F1
#
_cell.length_a   1.000
_cell.length_b   1.000
_cell.length_c   1.000
_cell.angle_alpha   90.00
_cell.angle_beta   90.00
_cell.angle_gamma   90.00
#
_symmetry.space_group_name_H-M   'P 1'
#
loop_
_entity.id
_entity.type
_entity.pdbx_description
1 polymer ?
#
loop_
_entity_poly.entity_id
_entity_poly.type
_entity_poly.pdbx_seq_one_letter_code
_entity_poly.pdbx_strand_id
1 'polypeptide(L)'
;MLLFLWAYTTIIFAIAYLFQVLNLTLIGLEVITIILLFISFWESTKGRYRRIIGMNIINIFFILVLYFSQHVFTYIQHHDVEKVSVIIVGFVLAQLLGIFWGRQFYKHQEKSNK
;
A
#
# COMPACT_ATOMS: atom_id res chain seq x y z
N MET A 1 -8.33 -11.39 -10.64
CA MET A 1 -7.03 -10.91 -10.11
C MET A 1 -6.67 -9.59 -10.76
N LEU A 2 -6.71 -9.49 -12.10
CA LEU A 2 -6.38 -8.28 -12.85
C LEU A 2 -7.26 -7.06 -12.47
N LEU A 3 -8.59 -7.22 -12.43
CA LEU A 3 -9.51 -6.14 -12.00
C LEU A 3 -9.22 -5.59 -10.61
N PHE A 4 -8.86 -6.46 -9.66
CA PHE A 4 -8.51 -6.05 -8.30
C PHE A 4 -7.21 -5.24 -8.29
N LEU A 5 -6.18 -5.71 -9.00
CA LEU A 5 -4.90 -5.03 -9.10
C LEU A 5 -5.06 -3.67 -9.81
N TRP A 6 -5.86 -3.62 -10.86
CA TRP A 6 -6.16 -2.38 -11.58
C TRP A 6 -6.87 -1.37 -10.67
N ALA A 7 -7.94 -1.78 -9.98
CA ALA A 7 -8.64 -0.92 -9.02
C ALA A 7 -7.71 -0.43 -7.90
N TYR A 8 -6.88 -1.32 -7.35
CA TYR A 8 -5.89 -0.97 -6.33
C TYR A 8 -4.92 0.10 -6.85
N THR A 9 -4.34 -0.10 -8.04
CA THR A 9 -3.46 0.88 -8.69
C THR A 9 -4.16 2.23 -8.87
N THR A 10 -5.37 2.24 -9.43
CA THR A 10 -6.13 3.47 -9.65
C THR A 10 -6.37 4.22 -8.34
N ILE A 11 -6.74 3.51 -7.27
CA ILE A 11 -7.02 4.12 -5.95
C ILE A 11 -5.76 4.78 -5.36
N ILE A 12 -4.63 4.06 -5.32
CA ILE A 12 -3.41 4.61 -4.71
C ILE A 12 -2.88 5.83 -5.48
N PHE A 13 -2.95 5.82 -6.82
CA PHE A 13 -2.56 6.95 -7.65
C PHE A 13 -3.54 8.12 -7.55
N ALA A 14 -4.84 7.85 -7.47
CA ALA A 14 -5.85 8.90 -7.28
C ALA A 14 -5.66 9.61 -5.94
N ILE A 15 -5.38 8.86 -4.87
CA ILE A 15 -5.10 9.43 -3.54
C ILE A 15 -3.82 10.26 -3.58
N ALA A 16 -2.73 9.73 -4.15
CA ALA A 16 -1.49 10.48 -4.29
C ALA A 16 -1.74 11.80 -5.05
N TYR A 17 -2.43 11.75 -6.18
CA TYR A 17 -2.68 12.95 -6.98
C TYR A 17 -3.56 13.96 -6.23
N LEU A 18 -4.66 13.52 -5.64
CA LEU A 18 -5.61 14.38 -4.92
C LEU A 18 -4.94 15.08 -3.74
N PHE A 19 -4.20 14.34 -2.92
CA PHE A 19 -3.54 14.90 -1.74
C PHE A 19 -2.36 15.81 -2.10
N GLN A 20 -1.72 15.61 -3.25
CA GLN A 20 -0.76 16.57 -3.77
C GLN A 20 -1.40 17.89 -4.19
N VAL A 21 -2.52 17.85 -4.92
CA VAL A 21 -3.24 19.06 -5.33
C VAL A 21 -3.65 19.90 -4.11
N LEU A 22 -3.94 19.25 -2.99
CA LEU A 22 -4.28 19.89 -1.72
C LEU A 22 -3.05 20.34 -0.90
N ASN A 23 -1.82 20.12 -1.37
CA ASN A 23 -0.58 20.31 -0.61
C ASN A 23 -0.50 19.50 0.70
N LEU A 24 -1.21 18.38 0.79
CA LEU A 24 -1.28 17.48 1.95
C LEU A 24 -0.60 16.14 1.63
N THR A 25 0.59 16.20 1.02
CA THR A 25 1.31 15.02 0.53
C THR A 25 1.53 13.98 1.63
N LEU A 26 2.05 14.38 2.79
CA LEU A 26 2.32 13.46 3.90
C LEU A 26 1.06 12.68 4.33
N ILE A 27 -0.08 13.38 4.46
CA ILE A 27 -1.36 12.77 4.82
C ILE A 27 -1.82 11.79 3.73
N GLY A 28 -1.63 12.13 2.46
CA GLY A 28 -1.95 11.22 1.35
C GLY A 28 -1.18 9.90 1.44
N LEU A 29 0.09 9.92 1.84
CA LEU A 29 0.90 8.72 2.04
C LEU A 29 0.45 7.90 3.25
N GLU A 30 0.04 8.55 4.34
CA GLU A 30 -0.53 7.87 5.50
C GLU A 30 -1.85 7.17 5.14
N VAL A 31 -2.72 7.82 4.37
CA VAL A 31 -3.96 7.22 3.88
C VAL A 31 -3.68 5.99 3.02
N ILE A 32 -2.70 6.07 2.11
CA ILE A 32 -2.26 4.91 1.30
C ILE A 32 -1.74 3.78 2.21
N THR A 33 -0.97 4.12 3.25
CA THR A 33 -0.43 3.15 4.21
C THR A 33 -1.56 2.43 4.96
N ILE A 34 -2.58 3.16 5.40
CA ILE A 34 -3.77 2.60 6.06
C ILE A 34 -4.55 1.69 5.12
N ILE A 35 -4.74 2.09 3.86
CA ILE A 35 -5.39 1.26 2.84
C ILE A 35 -4.59 -0.03 2.60
N LEU A 36 -3.27 0.08 2.52
CA LEU A 36 -2.36 -1.04 2.31
C LEU A 36 -2.46 -2.04 3.48
N LEU A 37 -2.46 -1.55 4.72
CA LEU A 37 -2.69 -2.36 5.93
C LEU A 37 -4.05 -3.09 5.83
N PHE A 38 -5.12 -2.34 5.58
CA PHE A 38 -6.49 -2.86 5.56
C PHE A 38 -6.68 -3.93 4.47
N ILE A 39 -6.24 -3.66 3.24
CA ILE A 39 -6.37 -4.59 2.13
C ILE A 39 -5.49 -5.83 2.35
N SER A 40 -4.26 -5.65 2.85
CA SER A 40 -3.37 -6.77 3.17
C SER A 40 -3.96 -7.68 4.25
N PHE A 41 -4.58 -7.08 5.27
CA PHE A 41 -5.34 -7.81 6.29
C PHE A 41 -6.50 -8.60 5.67
N TRP A 42 -7.36 -7.93 4.90
CA TRP A 42 -8.56 -8.53 4.32
C TRP A 42 -8.28 -9.62 3.28
N GLU A 43 -7.23 -9.47 2.47
CA GLU A 43 -6.84 -10.51 1.51
C GLU A 43 -6.16 -11.70 2.24
N SER A 44 -5.46 -11.44 3.34
CA SER A 44 -4.86 -12.48 4.19
C SER A 44 -5.92 -13.29 4.95
N THR A 45 -6.98 -12.65 5.47
CA THR A 45 -8.12 -13.37 6.09
C THR A 45 -8.88 -14.26 5.12
N LYS A 46 -8.71 -14.08 3.80
CA LYS A 46 -9.30 -14.90 2.75
C LYS A 46 -8.32 -15.91 2.15
N GLY A 47 -7.08 -15.99 2.65
CA GLY A 47 -6.04 -16.86 2.12
C GLY A 47 -5.57 -16.49 0.70
N ARG A 48 -5.84 -15.27 0.22
CA ARG A 48 -5.61 -14.84 -1.17
C ARG A 48 -4.21 -14.25 -1.38
N TYR A 49 -3.17 -15.00 -0.99
CA TYR A 49 -1.78 -14.52 -1.02
C TYR A 49 -1.27 -14.09 -2.41
N ARG A 50 -1.79 -14.66 -3.50
CA ARG A 50 -1.44 -14.23 -4.87
C ARG A 50 -1.77 -12.75 -5.14
N ARG A 51 -2.85 -12.23 -4.54
CA ARG A 51 -3.23 -10.81 -4.68
C ARG A 51 -2.28 -9.90 -3.91
N ILE A 52 -1.84 -10.34 -2.73
CA ILE A 52 -0.88 -9.63 -1.89
C ILE A 52 0.47 -9.49 -2.61
N ILE A 53 0.93 -10.56 -3.28
CA ILE A 53 2.14 -10.49 -4.12
C ILE A 53 1.97 -9.47 -5.25
N GLY A 54 0.82 -9.45 -5.92
CA GLY A 54 0.53 -8.45 -6.95
C GLY A 54 0.54 -7.02 -6.40
N MET A 55 -0.01 -6.80 -5.20
CA MET A 55 0.05 -5.49 -4.54
C MET A 55 1.48 -5.05 -4.23
N ASN A 56 2.35 -5.96 -3.76
CA ASN A 56 3.77 -5.67 -3.53
C ASN A 56 4.45 -5.13 -4.79
N ILE A 57 4.22 -5.78 -5.94
CA ILE A 57 4.79 -5.36 -7.22
C ILE A 57 4.31 -3.96 -7.59
N ILE A 58 3.00 -3.69 -7.43
CA ILE A 58 2.41 -2.37 -7.67
C ILE A 58 3.00 -1.33 -6.73
N ASN A 59 3.21 -1.65 -5.45
CA ASN A 59 3.77 -0.72 -4.46
C ASN A 59 5.22 -0.34 -4.81
N ILE A 60 6.03 -1.30 -5.27
CA ILE A 60 7.37 -1.03 -5.77
C ILE A 60 7.30 -0.07 -6.96
N PHE A 61 6.45 -0.37 -7.93
CA PHE A 61 6.27 0.51 -9.09
C PHE A 61 5.77 1.90 -8.71
N PHE A 62 4.82 1.98 -7.78
CA PHE A 62 4.28 3.23 -7.25
C PHE A 62 5.37 4.09 -6.60
N ILE A 63 6.20 3.49 -5.74
CA ILE A 63 7.34 4.19 -5.11
C ILE A 63 8.33 4.68 -6.17
N LEU A 64 8.65 3.84 -7.17
CA LEU A 64 9.53 4.25 -8.28
C LEU A 64 8.95 5.44 -9.06
N VAL A 65 7.65 5.42 -9.36
CA VAL A 65 6.98 6.54 -10.04
C VAL A 65 7.02 7.81 -9.19
N LEU A 66 6.73 7.72 -7.88
CA LEU A 66 6.82 8.88 -6.98
C LEU A 66 8.25 9.43 -6.85
N TYR A 67 9.26 8.55 -6.90
CA TYR A 67 10.67 8.93 -6.76
C TYR A 67 11.23 9.60 -8.02
N PHE A 68 10.94 9.04 -9.20
CA PHE A 68 11.46 9.57 -10.47
C PHE A 68 10.63 10.70 -11.06
N SER A 69 9.35 10.79 -10.70
CA SER A 69 8.52 11.89 -11.17
C SER A 69 9.00 13.20 -10.54
N GLN A 70 9.36 14.16 -11.37
CA GLN A 70 9.68 15.54 -10.95
C GLN A 70 8.60 16.56 -11.37
N HIS A 71 7.71 16.19 -12.30
CA HIS A 71 6.72 17.10 -12.90
C HIS A 71 5.27 16.78 -12.56
N VAL A 72 4.93 15.50 -12.39
CA VAL A 72 3.53 15.07 -12.16
C VAL A 72 3.27 14.86 -10.68
N PHE A 73 4.20 14.20 -10.00
CA PHE A 73 4.25 14.04 -8.57
C PHE A 73 5.42 14.79 -7.96
N THR A 74 5.17 15.68 -7.00
CA THR A 74 6.20 16.47 -6.28
C THR A 74 6.28 16.06 -4.81
N TYR A 75 6.11 14.76 -4.56
CA TYR A 75 6.08 14.18 -3.21
C TYR A 75 7.45 14.12 -2.53
N ILE A 76 8.50 13.88 -3.33
CA ILE A 76 9.85 13.66 -2.85
C ILE A 76 10.75 14.69 -3.55
N GLN A 77 11.23 15.68 -2.80
CA GLN A 77 12.38 16.46 -3.27
C GLN A 77 13.60 15.54 -3.27
N HIS A 78 14.37 15.52 -4.36
CA HIS A 78 15.51 14.61 -4.59
C HIS A 78 16.59 14.61 -3.47
N HIS A 79 16.56 15.57 -2.53
CA HIS A 79 17.48 15.66 -1.40
C HIS A 79 16.93 15.11 -0.08
N ASP A 80 15.68 14.66 -0.03
CA ASP A 80 14.98 14.27 1.19
C ASP A 80 14.91 12.73 1.33
N VAL A 81 16.09 12.08 1.29
CA VAL A 81 16.25 10.62 1.38
C VAL A 81 15.64 10.01 2.65
N GLU A 82 15.57 10.80 3.73
CA GLU A 82 14.94 10.40 4.99
C GLU A 82 13.42 10.21 4.83
N LYS A 83 12.74 11.08 4.08
CA LYS A 83 11.30 10.93 3.86
C LYS A 83 10.97 9.70 3.03
N VAL A 84 11.81 9.40 2.04
CA VAL A 84 11.66 8.20 1.20
C VAL A 84 11.80 6.93 2.04
N SER A 85 12.79 6.88 2.93
CA SER A 85 13.00 5.71 3.78
C SER A 85 11.86 5.50 4.77
N VAL A 86 11.33 6.56 5.38
CA VAL A 86 10.14 6.51 6.26
C VAL A 86 8.92 5.95 5.52
N ILE A 87 8.67 6.38 4.27
CA ILE A 87 7.56 5.87 3.46
C ILE A 87 7.73 4.38 3.16
N ILE A 88 8.92 3.97 2.70
CA ILE A 88 9.22 2.57 2.39
C ILE A 88 9.01 1.70 3.64
N VAL A 89 9.58 2.12 4.78
CA VAL A 89 9.44 1.40 6.05
C VAL A 89 7.98 1.34 6.49
N GLY A 90 7.25 2.44 6.39
CA GLY A 90 5.81 2.50 6.72
C GLY A 90 4.98 1.53 5.89
N PHE A 91 5.22 1.47 4.58
CA PHE A 91 4.52 0.56 3.67
C PHE A 91 4.85 -0.90 3.99
N VAL A 92 6.13 -1.22 4.21
CA VAL A 92 6.57 -2.58 4.58
C VAL A 92 5.94 -3.01 5.91
N LEU A 93 5.97 -2.15 6.93
CA LEU A 93 5.37 -2.45 8.23
C LEU A 93 3.86 -2.66 8.13
N ALA A 94 3.15 -1.78 7.43
CA ALA A 94 1.72 -1.92 7.19
C ALA A 94 1.39 -3.24 6.47
N GLN A 95 2.20 -3.64 5.50
CA GLN A 95 2.01 -4.91 4.79
C GLN A 95 2.20 -6.11 5.71
N LEU A 96 3.31 -6.13 6.48
CA LEU A 96 3.64 -7.21 7.39
C LEU A 96 2.59 -7.35 8.50
N LEU A 97 2.17 -6.24 9.11
CA LEU A 97 1.15 -6.23 10.14
C LEU A 97 -0.20 -6.71 9.59
N GLY A 98 -0.61 -6.20 8.42
CA GLY A 98 -1.84 -6.64 7.76
C GLY A 98 -1.83 -8.14 7.48
N ILE A 99 -0.76 -8.65 6.86
CA ILE A 99 -0.62 -10.08 6.57
C ILE A 99 -0.63 -10.91 7.85
N PHE A 100 0.16 -10.51 8.85
CA PHE A 100 0.30 -11.23 10.12
C PHE A 100 -1.02 -11.35 10.86
N TRP A 101 -1.72 -10.23 11.08
CA TRP A 101 -3.04 -10.24 11.72
C TRP A 101 -4.05 -11.00 10.88
N GLY A 102 -4.13 -10.76 9.57
CA GLY A 102 -5.11 -11.44 8.72
C GLY A 102 -4.92 -12.96 8.72
N ARG A 103 -3.68 -13.44 8.82
CA ARG A 103 -3.37 -14.87 8.92
C ARG A 103 -3.81 -15.47 10.24
N GLN A 104 -3.69 -14.74 11.35
CA GLN A 104 -4.18 -15.19 12.67
C GLN A 104 -5.70 -15.36 12.65
N PHE A 105 -6.42 -14.42 12.07
CA PHE A 105 -7.88 -14.50 11.91
C PHE A 105 -8.31 -15.64 10.97
N TYR A 106 -7.62 -15.83 9.85
CA TYR A 106 -7.85 -16.96 8.94
C TYR A 106 -7.74 -18.31 9.68
N LYS A 107 -6.66 -18.50 10.46
CA LYS A 107 -6.46 -19.74 11.24
C LYS A 107 -7.55 -19.98 12.28
N HIS A 108 -8.07 -18.93 12.91
CA HIS A 108 -9.17 -19.05 13.87
C HIS A 108 -10.47 -19.46 13.19
N GLN A 109 -10.79 -18.89 12.02
CA GLN A 109 -11.98 -19.27 11.25
C GLN A 109 -11.89 -20.71 10.71
N GLU A 110 -10.72 -21.14 10.23
CA GLU A 110 -10.52 -22.50 9.75
C GLU A 110 -10.65 -23.54 10.88
N LYS A 111 -10.20 -23.21 12.10
CA LYS A 111 -10.37 -24.06 13.29
C LYS A 111 -11.80 -24.08 13.82
N SER A 112 -12.57 -23.01 13.65
CA SER A 112 -13.97 -22.93 14.11
C SER A 112 -14.95 -23.64 13.16
N ASN A 113 -14.58 -23.84 11.89
CA ASN A 113 -15.39 -24.52 10.88
C ASN A 113 -15.08 -26.03 10.74
N LYS A 114 -14.12 -26.56 11.52
CA LYS A 114 -13.82 -27.99 11.64
C LYS A 114 -14.35 -28.52 12.96
#